data_AF-A0A662W979-F1
#
_entry.id   AF-A0A662W979-F1
#
_cell.length_a   1.000
_cell.length_b   1.000
_cell.length_c   1.000
_cell.angle_alpha   90.00
_cell.angle_beta   90.00
_cell.angle_gamma   90.00
#
_symmetry.space_group_name_H-M   'P 1'
#
loop_
_entity.id
_entity.type
_entity.pdbx_description
1 polymer ?
#
loop_
_entity_poly.entity_id
_entity_poly.type
_entity_poly.pdbx_seq_one_letter_code
_entity_poly.pdbx_strand_id
1 'polypeptide(L)'
;RRVIRLTLIKGYNMNPEKFVPFIDRASPDFIEAKAYMHLGYSRLRLPRTAMPEHSDVKAFAEKLAKLTGYEVKDESEISRVVLLAR
;
A
#
# COMPACT_ATOMS: atom_id res chain seq x y z
N ARG A 1 19.04 -4.32 1.25
CA ARG A 1 17.81 -3.54 1.43
C ARG A 1 16.61 -4.49 1.36
N ARG A 2 15.69 -4.44 2.32
CA ARG A 2 14.49 -5.29 2.44
C ARG A 2 13.26 -4.44 2.18
N VAL A 3 12.35 -4.95 1.34
CA VAL A 3 11.13 -4.23 0.94
C VAL A 3 9.91 -5.10 1.19
N ILE A 4 8.89 -4.55 1.82
CA ILE A 4 7.54 -5.13 1.80
C ILE A 4 6.70 -4.36 0.80
N ARG A 5 6.10 -5.06 -0.16
CA ARG A 5 5.14 -4.47 -1.09
C ARG A 5 3.72 -4.88 -0.72
N LEU A 6 2.89 -3.89 -0.41
CA LEU A 6 1.48 -4.05 -0.13
C LEU A 6 0.69 -3.71 -1.39
N THR A 7 0.00 -4.70 -1.97
CA THR A 7 -0.96 -4.43 -3.04
C THR A 7 -2.33 -4.18 -2.42
N LEU A 8 -2.77 -2.92 -2.49
CA LEU A 8 -3.98 -2.41 -1.86
C LEU A 8 -5.17 -2.55 -2.80
N ILE A 9 -6.22 -3.19 -2.31
CA ILE A 9 -7.45 -3.49 -3.04
C ILE A 9 -8.62 -2.91 -2.22
N LYS A 10 -9.34 -1.96 -2.84
CA LYS A 10 -10.47 -1.26 -2.23
C LYS A 10 -11.57 -2.24 -1.88
N GLY A 11 -12.02 -2.22 -0.62
CA GLY A 11 -13.02 -3.16 -0.08
C GLY A 11 -12.46 -4.47 0.47
N TYR A 12 -11.14 -4.72 0.38
CA TYR A 12 -10.55 -5.98 0.84
C TYR A 12 -9.50 -5.78 1.94
N ASN A 13 -8.51 -4.91 1.73
CA ASN A 13 -7.36 -4.81 2.63
C ASN A 13 -6.89 -3.37 2.89
N MET A 14 -7.80 -2.40 2.89
CA MET A 14 -7.52 -0.97 3.13
C MET A 14 -7.43 -0.60 4.63
N ASN A 15 -7.06 -1.54 5.51
CA ASN A 15 -6.95 -1.31 6.96
C ASN A 15 -5.48 -1.39 7.40
N PRO A 16 -4.76 -0.25 7.51
CA PRO A 16 -3.31 -0.23 7.76
C PRO A 16 -2.93 -0.86 9.11
N GLU A 17 -3.82 -0.82 10.11
CA GLU A 17 -3.60 -1.38 11.45
C GLU A 17 -3.33 -2.88 11.40
N LYS A 18 -3.96 -3.59 10.44
CA LYS A 18 -3.78 -5.04 10.29
C LYS A 18 -2.39 -5.41 9.78
N PHE A 19 -1.65 -4.46 9.20
CA PHE A 19 -0.30 -4.72 8.66
C PHE A 19 0.81 -4.46 9.68
N VAL A 20 0.55 -3.67 10.72
CA VAL A 20 1.54 -3.27 11.74
C VAL A 20 2.28 -4.46 12.33
N PRO A 21 1.61 -5.54 12.82
CA PRO A 21 2.33 -6.66 13.44
C PRO A 21 3.31 -7.37 12.49
N PHE A 22 3.00 -7.40 11.19
CA PHE A 22 3.86 -8.00 10.18
C PHE A 22 5.03 -7.10 9.82
N ILE A 23 4.79 -5.79 9.73
CA ILE A 23 5.82 -4.78 9.46
C ILE A 23 6.82 -4.72 10.61
N ASP A 24 6.36 -4.72 11.86
CA ASP A 24 7.22 -4.67 13.03
C ASP A 24 8.11 -5.91 13.10
N ARG A 25 7.50 -7.10 12.90
CA ARG A 25 8.20 -8.38 12.89
C ARG A 25 9.25 -8.47 11.76
N ALA A 26 8.90 -8.03 10.56
CA ALA A 26 9.80 -8.12 9.42
C ALA A 26 10.86 -7.01 9.42
N SER A 27 10.53 -5.85 10.00
CA SER A 27 11.41 -4.70 10.13
C SER A 27 12.12 -4.35 8.81
N PRO A 28 11.37 -4.12 7.70
CA PRO A 28 11.97 -3.79 6.41
C PRO A 28 12.69 -2.44 6.41
N ASP A 29 13.42 -2.17 5.34
CA ASP A 29 14.02 -0.84 5.12
C ASP A 29 13.01 0.06 4.37
N PHE A 30 12.16 -0.53 3.53
CA PHE A 30 11.13 0.17 2.75
C PHE A 30 9.79 -0.55 2.76
N ILE A 31 8.72 0.23 2.63
CA ILE A 31 7.36 -0.27 2.40
C ILE A 31 6.79 0.40 1.14
N GLU A 32 6.39 -0.40 0.16
CA GLU A 32 5.70 0.07 -1.04
C GLU A 32 4.21 -0.18 -0.90
N ALA A 33 3.42 0.86 -0.65
CA ALA A 33 1.96 0.80 -0.70
C ALA A 33 1.51 1.10 -2.12
N LYS A 34 0.99 0.11 -2.85
CA LYS A 34 0.63 0.24 -4.27
C LYS A 34 -0.81 -0.19 -4.54
N ALA A 35 -1.54 0.58 -5.33
CA ALA A 35 -2.88 0.19 -5.78
C ALA A 35 -2.84 -1.10 -6.60
N TYR A 36 -3.85 -1.94 -6.39
CA TYR A 36 -4.27 -2.92 -7.37
C TYR A 36 -4.70 -2.23 -8.66
N MET A 37 -4.17 -2.67 -9.80
CA MET A 37 -4.54 -2.18 -11.12
C MET A 37 -5.42 -3.21 -11.84
N HIS A 38 -6.56 -2.78 -12.38
CA HIS A 38 -7.51 -3.65 -13.06
C HIS A 38 -7.03 -4.03 -14.48
N LEU A 39 -6.06 -4.94 -14.58
CA LEU A 39 -5.33 -5.30 -15.80
C LEU A 39 -5.20 -6.83 -15.97
N GLY A 40 -5.18 -7.31 -17.21
CA GLY A 40 -4.95 -8.74 -17.51
C GLY A 40 -5.96 -9.69 -16.86
N TYR A 41 -5.48 -10.84 -16.37
CA TYR A 41 -6.33 -11.88 -15.76
C TYR A 41 -6.99 -11.47 -14.44
N SER A 42 -6.55 -10.41 -13.77
CA SER A 42 -7.19 -9.97 -12.52
C SER A 42 -8.63 -9.47 -12.73
N ARG A 43 -8.95 -9.05 -13.95
CA ARG A 43 -10.29 -8.58 -14.35
C ARG A 43 -11.36 -9.66 -14.23
N LEU A 44 -10.98 -10.93 -14.21
CA LEU A 44 -11.90 -12.06 -14.03
C LEU A 44 -12.22 -12.33 -12.55
N ARG A 45 -11.48 -11.73 -11.62
CA ARG A 45 -11.54 -12.04 -10.18
C ARG A 45 -11.93 -10.85 -9.32
N LEU A 46 -11.60 -9.64 -9.73
CA LEU A 46 -11.86 -8.42 -8.99
C LEU A 46 -12.49 -7.37 -9.90
N PRO A 47 -13.56 -6.68 -9.43
CA PRO A 47 -14.20 -5.63 -10.21
C PRO A 47 -13.27 -4.41 -10.33
N ARG A 48 -13.54 -3.55 -11.33
CA ARG A 48 -12.79 -2.29 -11.52
C ARG A 48 -12.91 -1.37 -10.29
N THR A 49 -14.02 -1.40 -9.57
CA THR A 49 -14.23 -0.63 -8.34
C THR A 49 -13.32 -1.03 -7.19
N ALA A 50 -12.69 -2.20 -7.25
CA ALA A 50 -11.69 -2.65 -6.29
C ALA A 50 -10.31 -2.00 -6.49
N MET A 51 -10.10 -1.27 -7.59
CA MET A 51 -8.89 -0.47 -7.84
C MET A 51 -8.99 0.86 -7.07
N PRO A 52 -8.16 1.09 -6.04
CA PRO A 52 -8.16 2.35 -5.31
C PRO A 52 -7.56 3.49 -6.15
N GLU A 53 -7.99 4.72 -5.89
CA GLU A 53 -7.35 5.92 -6.44
C GLU A 53 -6.04 6.22 -5.71
N HIS A 54 -5.19 7.07 -6.29
CA HIS A 54 -3.90 7.43 -5.65
C HIS A 54 -4.10 8.06 -4.27
N SER A 55 -5.13 8.91 -4.12
CA SER A 55 -5.50 9.51 -2.83
C SER A 55 -5.88 8.48 -1.77
N ASP A 56 -6.56 7.40 -2.15
CA ASP A 56 -6.88 6.29 -1.24
C ASP A 56 -5.60 5.59 -0.74
N VAL A 57 -4.63 5.37 -1.65
CA VAL A 57 -3.32 4.77 -1.33
C VAL A 57 -2.49 5.69 -0.43
N LYS A 58 -2.48 6.99 -0.72
CA LYS A 58 -1.78 8.00 0.08
C LYS A 58 -2.34 8.10 1.49
N ALA A 59 -3.66 8.17 1.64
CA ALA A 59 -4.31 8.18 2.96
C ALA A 59 -3.99 6.91 3.77
N PHE A 60 -3.97 5.74 3.11
CA PHE A 60 -3.55 4.49 3.74
C PHE A 60 -2.08 4.56 4.20
N ALA A 61 -1.17 5.03 3.33
CA ALA A 61 0.25 5.12 3.62
C ALA A 61 0.55 6.10 4.76
N GLU A 62 -0.07 7.28 4.78
CA GLU A 62 0.09 8.27 5.85
C GLU A 62 -0.40 7.74 7.21
N LYS A 63 -1.48 6.96 7.22
CA LYS A 63 -1.96 6.32 8.45
C LYS A 63 -1.01 5.21 8.90
N LEU A 64 -0.50 4.41 7.97
CA LEU A 64 0.48 3.36 8.26
C LEU A 64 1.79 3.94 8.81
N ALA A 65 2.27 5.04 8.23
CA ALA A 65 3.43 5.81 8.70
C ALA A 65 3.28 6.19 10.18
N LYS A 66 2.14 6.78 10.56
CA LYS A 66 1.84 7.17 11.95
C LYS A 66 1.83 5.98 12.92
N LEU A 67 1.38 4.81 12.47
CA LEU A 67 1.29 3.60 13.31
C LEU A 67 2.63 2.88 13.49
N THR A 68 3.55 3.02 12.53
CA THR A 68 4.80 2.22 12.46
C THR A 68 6.06 3.05 12.69
N GLY A 69 5.97 4.38 12.66
CA GLY A 69 7.11 5.29 12.75
C GLY A 69 7.91 5.41 11.44
N TYR A 70 7.45 4.81 10.33
CA TYR A 70 8.03 5.04 9.02
C TYR A 70 7.60 6.41 8.49
N GLU A 71 8.37 6.96 7.55
CA GLU A 71 8.08 8.23 6.90
C GLU A 71 7.79 8.02 5.41
N VAL A 72 6.82 8.78 4.88
CA VAL A 72 6.60 8.86 3.43
C VAL A 72 7.80 9.57 2.79
N LYS A 73 8.47 8.92 1.85
CA LYS A 73 9.65 9.48 1.17
C LYS A 73 9.37 9.91 -0.26
N ASP A 74 8.49 9.21 -0.95
CA ASP A 74 8.18 9.50 -2.35
C ASP A 74 6.81 8.92 -2.75
N GLU A 75 6.26 9.40 -3.85
CA GLU A 75 5.04 8.88 -4.44
C GLU A 75 5.03 9.02 -5.97
N SER A 76 4.31 8.10 -6.63
CA SER A 76 4.04 8.20 -8.07
C SER A 76 2.55 8.00 -8.32
N GLU A 77 1.88 9.09 -8.68
CA GLU A 77 0.44 9.09 -8.95
C GLU A 77 0.08 8.22 -10.16
N ILE A 78 0.91 8.24 -11.22
CA ILE A 78 0.72 7.42 -12.43
C ILE A 78 0.71 5.93 -12.08
N SER A 79 1.60 5.51 -11.17
CA SER A 79 1.70 4.13 -10.71
C SER A 79 0.84 3.82 -9.48
N ARG A 80 0.13 4.82 -8.94
CA ARG A 80 -0.67 4.77 -7.71
C ARG A 80 0.09 4.10 -6.57
N VAL A 81 1.31 4.57 -6.30
CA VAL A 81 2.22 3.99 -5.30
C VAL A 81 2.79 5.06 -4.40
N VAL A 82 2.94 4.72 -3.11
CA VAL A 82 3.61 5.54 -2.10
C VAL A 82 4.71 4.70 -1.45
N LEU A 83 5.89 5.29 -1.33
CA LEU A 83 7.06 4.68 -0.71
C LEU A 83 7.23 5.23 0.71
N LEU A 84 7.33 4.32 1.68
CA LEU A 84 7.74 4.64 3.04
C LEU A 84 9.13 4.08 3.32
N ALA A 85 9.89 4.78 4.16
CA ALA A 85 11.19 4.34 4.65
C ALA A 85 11.40 4.72 6.12
N ARG A 86 12.35 4.05 6.77
CA ARG A 86 12.85 4.39 8.10
C ARG A 86 14.37 4.54 8.07
#